data_AF-A0A224V4M3-F1
#
_entry.id   AF-A0A224V4M3-F1
#
_cell.length_a   1.000
_cell.length_b   1.000
_cell.length_c   1.000
_cell.angle_alpha   90.00
_cell.angle_beta   90.00
_cell.angle_gamma   90.00
#
_symmetry.space_group_name_H-M   'P 1'
#
loop_
_entity.id
_entity.type
_entity.pdbx_description
1 polymer ?
#
loop_
_entity_poly.entity_id
_entity_poly.type
_entity_poly.pdbx_seq_one_letter_code
_entity_poly.pdbx_strand_id
1 'polypeptide(L)'
;MILLTMGPDSYTTSLRDGMAMGADRAVLVSSREFGGADTLATGYTLAKAIEAIGNVDLILFGSQSVDADTGQVGPIVAEFLKLPQVTFAETLELSSETTIVAKR
;
A
#
# COMPACT_ATOMS: atom_id res chain seq x y z
N MET A 1 -11.16 4.89 -4.25
CA MET A 1 -10.11 4.05 -3.66
C MET A 1 -9.55 3.08 -4.70
N ILE A 2 -8.21 3.00 -4.79
CA ILE A 2 -7.51 2.04 -5.66
C ILE A 2 -6.87 0.98 -4.75
N LEU A 3 -7.11 -0.30 -5.03
CA LEU A 3 -6.40 -1.41 -4.38
C LEU A 3 -5.14 -1.73 -5.17
N LEU A 4 -4.02 -1.90 -4.48
CA LEU A 4 -2.74 -2.24 -5.08
C LEU A 4 -2.13 -3.42 -4.31
N THR A 5 -1.67 -4.43 -5.04
CA THR A 5 -0.91 -5.54 -4.46
C THR A 5 0.22 -5.98 -5.38
N MET A 6 1.28 -6.52 -4.79
CA MET A 6 2.39 -7.17 -5.50
C MET A 6 2.34 -8.66 -5.17
N GLY A 7 2.36 -9.52 -6.19
CA GLY A 7 2.33 -10.97 -5.94
C GLY A 7 1.90 -11.81 -7.15
N PRO A 8 1.70 -13.12 -6.94
CA PRO A 8 1.26 -14.03 -7.98
C PRO A 8 -0.18 -13.74 -8.44
N ASP A 9 -0.55 -14.25 -9.62
CA ASP A 9 -1.89 -14.10 -10.20
C ASP A 9 -3.03 -14.55 -9.29
N SER A 10 -2.76 -15.49 -8.37
CA SER A 10 -3.74 -15.95 -7.37
C SER A 10 -4.24 -14.85 -6.44
N TYR A 11 -3.49 -13.75 -6.27
CA TYR A 11 -3.90 -12.59 -5.45
C TYR A 11 -5.02 -11.78 -6.11
N THR A 12 -5.33 -12.04 -7.38
CA THR A 12 -6.50 -11.47 -8.06
C THR A 12 -7.81 -11.76 -7.31
N THR A 13 -7.90 -12.90 -6.61
CA THR A 13 -9.08 -13.22 -5.79
C THR A 13 -9.29 -12.21 -4.68
N SER A 14 -8.24 -11.90 -3.91
CA SER A 14 -8.31 -10.89 -2.83
C SER A 14 -8.61 -9.49 -3.36
N LEU A 15 -8.08 -9.13 -4.53
CA LEU A 15 -8.44 -7.88 -5.19
C LEU A 15 -9.93 -7.84 -5.56
N ARG A 16 -10.50 -8.95 -6.05
CA ARG A 16 -11.94 -9.03 -6.38
C ARG A 16 -12.81 -8.88 -5.13
N ASP A 17 -12.41 -9.43 -3.99
CA ASP A 17 -13.14 -9.26 -2.73
C ASP A 17 -13.16 -7.78 -2.33
N GLY A 18 -12.01 -7.09 -2.38
CA GLY A 18 -11.94 -5.66 -2.08
C GLY A 18 -12.70 -4.79 -3.08
N MET A 19 -12.73 -5.16 -4.37
CA MET A 19 -13.60 -4.52 -5.37
C MET A 19 -15.08 -4.71 -5.04
N ALA A 20 -15.48 -5.91 -4.60
CA ALA A 20 -16.85 -6.17 -4.16
C ALA A 20 -17.23 -5.37 -2.89
N MET A 21 -16.26 -4.98 -2.08
CA MET A 21 -16.45 -4.08 -0.93
C MET A 21 -16.55 -2.58 -1.32
N GLY A 22 -16.45 -2.24 -2.61
CA GLY A 22 -16.66 -0.89 -3.11
C GLY A 22 -15.39 -0.14 -3.52
N ALA A 23 -14.26 -0.82 -3.72
CA ALA A 23 -13.11 -0.18 -4.39
C ALA A 23 -13.43 0.12 -5.87
N ASP A 24 -12.92 1.25 -6.38
CA ASP A 24 -13.20 1.69 -7.74
C ASP A 24 -12.32 0.96 -8.77
N ARG A 25 -11.08 0.65 -8.38
CA ARG A 25 -10.06 0.03 -9.24
C ARG A 25 -9.15 -0.88 -8.42
N ALA A 26 -8.59 -1.88 -9.08
CA ALA A 26 -7.57 -2.75 -8.53
C ALA A 26 -6.39 -2.89 -9.49
N VAL A 27 -5.17 -2.97 -8.93
CA VAL A 27 -3.91 -3.14 -9.66
C VAL A 27 -3.14 -4.30 -9.04
N LEU A 28 -2.81 -5.29 -9.87
CA LEU A 28 -1.90 -6.37 -9.54
C LEU A 28 -0.55 -6.12 -10.21
N VAL A 29 0.51 -6.00 -9.41
CA VAL A 29 1.89 -5.95 -9.87
C VAL A 29 2.45 -7.37 -9.80
N SER A 30 2.45 -8.07 -10.94
CA SER A 30 2.90 -9.46 -11.02
C SER A 30 4.04 -9.64 -12.01
N SER A 31 5.13 -10.24 -11.53
CA SER A 31 6.24 -10.74 -12.34
C SER A 31 6.96 -11.80 -11.53
N ARG A 32 7.51 -12.82 -12.22
CA ARG A 32 8.38 -13.82 -11.58
C ARG A 32 9.65 -13.18 -11.00
N GLU A 33 10.09 -12.06 -11.57
CA GLU A 33 11.27 -11.31 -11.11
C GLU A 33 11.08 -10.68 -9.72
N PHE A 34 9.85 -10.52 -9.26
CA PHE A 34 9.55 -10.01 -7.92
C PHE A 34 9.56 -11.12 -6.85
N GLY A 35 9.72 -12.38 -7.25
CA GLY A 35 9.77 -13.52 -6.33
C GLY A 35 11.01 -13.47 -5.44
N GLY A 36 10.82 -13.68 -4.14
CA GLY A 36 11.91 -13.66 -3.15
C GLY A 36 12.41 -12.26 -2.77
N ALA A 37 11.68 -11.22 -3.15
CA ALA A 37 11.95 -9.85 -2.72
C ALA A 37 11.93 -9.72 -1.19
N ASP A 38 12.89 -8.97 -0.65
CA ASP A 38 12.84 -8.50 0.72
C ASP A 38 11.91 -7.27 0.85
N THR A 39 11.89 -6.65 2.03
CA THR A 39 11.05 -5.48 2.30
C THR A 39 11.48 -4.25 1.49
N LEU A 40 12.78 -4.09 1.21
CA LEU A 40 13.30 -2.97 0.43
C LEU A 40 12.89 -3.07 -1.04
N ALA A 41 13.10 -4.24 -1.66
CA ALA A 41 12.71 -4.49 -3.05
C ALA A 41 11.18 -4.47 -3.21
N THR A 42 10.43 -5.00 -2.25
CA THR A 42 8.96 -4.92 -2.22
C THR A 42 8.49 -3.47 -2.13
N GLY A 43 9.04 -2.69 -1.20
CA GLY A 43 8.68 -1.29 -1.03
C GLY A 43 9.05 -0.42 -2.24
N TYR A 44 10.22 -0.66 -2.85
CA TYR A 44 10.60 0.01 -4.09
C TYR A 44 9.59 -0.26 -5.22
N THR A 45 9.24 -1.53 -5.42
CA THR A 45 8.32 -1.95 -6.49
C THR A 45 6.93 -1.32 -6.30
N LEU A 46 6.42 -1.31 -5.06
CA LEU A 46 5.15 -0.67 -4.73
C LEU A 46 5.20 0.86 -4.90
N ALA A 47 6.30 1.51 -4.50
CA ALA A 47 6.48 2.95 -4.72
C ALA A 47 6.45 3.28 -6.22
N LYS A 48 7.12 2.50 -7.08
CA LYS A 48 7.07 2.67 -8.53
C LYS A 48 5.68 2.44 -9.12
N ALA A 49 4.94 1.48 -8.59
CA ALA A 49 3.56 1.28 -8.99
C ALA A 49 2.66 2.47 -8.61
N ILE A 50 2.85 3.05 -7.41
CA ILE A 50 2.11 4.23 -6.95
C ILE A 50 2.43 5.46 -7.82
N GLU A 51 3.71 5.70 -8.14
CA GLU A 51 4.12 6.77 -9.07
C GLU A 51 3.45 6.59 -10.45
N ALA A 52 3.40 5.36 -10.97
CA ALA A 52 2.79 5.06 -12.26
C ALA A 52 1.26 5.20 -12.25
N ILE A 53 0.59 4.93 -11.11
CA ILE A 53 -0.84 5.18 -10.95
C ILE A 53 -1.13 6.69 -11.00
N GLY A 54 -0.30 7.49 -10.34
CA GLY A 54 -0.42 8.96 -10.28
C GLY A 54 -1.66 9.43 -9.50
N ASN A 55 -1.72 10.74 -9.20
CA ASN A 55 -2.86 11.39 -8.54
C ASN A 55 -3.38 10.65 -7.29
N VAL A 56 -2.47 10.33 -6.37
CA VAL A 56 -2.80 9.71 -5.08
C VAL A 56 -2.55 10.70 -3.95
N ASP A 57 -3.62 11.07 -3.23
CA ASP A 57 -3.54 12.03 -2.11
C ASP A 57 -3.24 11.35 -0.77
N LEU A 58 -3.62 10.08 -0.62
CA LEU A 58 -3.46 9.30 0.61
C LEU A 58 -3.12 7.84 0.27
N ILE A 59 -2.12 7.29 0.96
CA ILE A 59 -1.71 5.91 0.85
C ILE A 59 -1.92 5.22 2.19
N LEU A 60 -2.68 4.12 2.20
CA LEU A 60 -2.97 3.34 3.39
C LEU A 60 -2.29 1.98 3.30
N PHE A 61 -1.54 1.64 4.34
CA PHE A 61 -0.97 0.31 4.58
C PHE A 61 -1.52 -0.25 5.89
N GLY A 62 -1.57 -1.58 5.99
CA GLY A 62 -1.68 -2.23 7.31
C GLY A 62 -0.42 -2.00 8.15
N SER A 63 -0.50 -2.24 9.46
CA SER A 63 0.64 -2.08 10.37
C SER A 63 1.79 -3.03 10.04
N GLN A 64 1.46 -4.29 9.82
CA GLN A 64 2.36 -5.34 9.37
C GLN A 64 1.55 -6.44 8.68
N SER A 65 2.21 -7.20 7.80
CA SER A 65 1.66 -8.45 7.31
C SER A 65 1.86 -9.54 8.36
N VAL A 66 0.94 -10.50 8.42
CA VAL A 66 0.97 -11.57 9.42
C VAL A 66 1.93 -12.72 9.09
N ASP A 67 2.49 -12.72 7.87
CA ASP A 67 3.41 -13.75 7.39
C ASP A 67 4.88 -13.44 7.76
N ALA A 68 5.34 -12.24 7.42
CA ALA A 68 6.72 -11.81 7.61
C ALA A 68 6.93 -10.93 8.85
N ASP A 69 5.85 -10.33 9.37
CA ASP A 69 5.83 -9.59 10.65
C ASP A 69 6.81 -8.40 10.76
N THR A 70 7.24 -7.84 9.63
CA THR A 70 8.34 -6.86 9.62
C THR A 70 7.92 -5.44 9.96
N GLY A 71 6.68 -5.04 9.61
CA GLY A 71 6.21 -3.65 9.73
C GLY A 71 6.99 -2.63 8.88
N GLN A 72 7.74 -3.08 7.86
CA GLN A 72 8.72 -2.24 7.14
C GLN A 72 8.23 -1.69 5.80
N VAL A 73 7.37 -2.41 5.08
CA VAL A 73 7.04 -2.08 3.68
C VAL A 73 6.38 -0.70 3.55
N GLY A 74 5.40 -0.38 4.39
CA GLY A 74 4.74 0.93 4.39
C GLY A 74 5.75 2.08 4.57
N PRO A 75 6.60 2.05 5.61
CA PRO A 75 7.64 3.06 5.78
C PRO A 75 8.65 3.18 4.64
N ILE A 76 9.06 2.06 4.06
CA ILE A 76 9.99 2.06 2.92
C ILE A 76 9.34 2.74 1.70
N VAL A 77 8.05 2.48 1.44
CA VAL A 77 7.30 3.13 0.36
C VAL A 77 7.24 4.64 0.58
N ALA A 78 6.93 5.09 1.80
CA ALA A 78 6.88 6.51 2.12
C ALA A 78 8.23 7.21 1.90
N GLU A 79 9.34 6.57 2.28
CA GLU A 79 10.69 7.09 2.04
C GLU A 79 11.00 7.22 0.54
N PHE A 80 10.72 6.19 -0.26
CA PHE A 80 10.94 6.25 -1.71
C PHE A 80 10.12 7.36 -2.40
N LEU A 81 8.90 7.60 -1.92
CA LEU A 81 8.01 8.64 -2.43
C LEU A 81 8.27 10.02 -1.80
N LYS A 82 9.17 10.11 -0.81
CA LYS A 82 9.45 11.33 -0.03
C LYS A 82 8.20 11.93 0.62
N LEU A 83 7.34 11.08 1.15
CA LEU A 83 6.08 11.45 1.79
C LEU A 83 6.21 11.36 3.32
N PRO A 84 5.52 12.24 4.07
CA PRO A 84 5.37 12.07 5.50
C PRO A 84 4.59 10.80 5.82
N GLN A 85 4.85 10.19 6.98
CA GLN A 85 4.20 8.95 7.40
C GLN A 85 3.78 8.99 8.87
N VAL A 86 2.70 8.27 9.19
CA VAL A 86 2.31 7.91 10.56
C VAL A 86 2.08 6.40 10.60
N THR A 87 2.74 5.70 11.52
CA THR A 87 2.57 4.26 11.74
C THR A 87 1.77 3.99 13.01
N PHE A 88 1.19 2.79 13.12
CA PHE A 88 0.35 2.40 14.26
C PHE A 88 -0.83 3.37 14.49
N ALA A 89 -1.50 3.79 13.43
CA ALA A 89 -2.70 4.61 13.55
C ALA A 89 -3.89 3.75 14.00
N GLU A 90 -4.50 4.09 15.13
CA GLU A 90 -5.74 3.50 15.63
C GLU A 90 -6.96 4.14 14.97
N THR A 91 -6.93 5.45 14.76
CA THR A 91 -8.00 6.20 14.07
C THR A 91 -7.42 7.23 13.11
N LEU A 92 -8.16 7.50 12.03
CA LEU A 92 -7.87 8.54 11.05
C LEU A 92 -9.08 9.46 10.92
N GLU A 93 -8.85 10.76 11.07
CA GLU A 93 -9.88 11.80 10.96
C GLU A 93 -9.44 12.85 9.93
N LEU A 94 -10.32 13.18 8.99
CA LEU A 94 -10.10 14.29 8.05
C LEU A 94 -10.49 15.59 8.74
N SER A 95 -9.51 16.43 9.09
CA SER A 95 -9.75 17.69 9.79
C SER A 95 -10.03 18.85 8.84
N SER A 96 -9.54 18.78 7.60
CA SER A 96 -9.81 19.72 6.50
C SER A 96 -9.55 19.01 5.17
N GLU A 97 -9.80 19.66 4.03
CA GLU A 97 -9.54 19.08 2.70
C GLU A 97 -8.11 18.56 2.49
N THR A 98 -7.13 19.10 3.24
CA THR A 98 -5.71 18.78 3.08
C THR A 98 -5.05 18.24 4.35
N THR A 99 -5.81 18.03 5.43
CA THR A 99 -5.25 17.66 6.74
C THR A 99 -5.90 16.40 7.27
N ILE A 100 -5.07 15.36 7.45
CA ILE A 100 -5.45 14.11 8.11
C ILE A 100 -4.79 14.06 9.49
N VAL A 101 -5.58 13.77 10.51
CA VAL A 101 -5.13 13.57 11.89
C VAL A 101 -5.20 12.07 12.19
N ALA A 102 -4.05 11.49 12.54
CA ALA A 102 -3.94 10.10 12.95
C ALA A 102 -3.71 10.02 14.46
N LYS A 103 -4.52 9.24 15.17
CA LYS A 103 -4.28 8.89 16.59
C LYS A 103 -3.55 7.57 16.64
N ARG A 104 -2.55 7.46 17.51
CA ARG A 104 -1.73 6.27 17.73
C ARG A 104 -1.99 5.70 19.11
#